data_AF-A0A9D8IKR5-F1
#
_entry.id   AF-A0A9D8IKR5-F1
#
_cell.length_a   1.000
_cell.length_b   1.000
_cell.length_c   1.000
_cell.angle_alpha   90.00
_cell.angle_beta   90.00
_cell.angle_gamma   90.00
#
_symmetry.space_group_name_H-M   'P 1'
#
loop_
_entity.id
_entity.type
_entity.pdbx_description
1 polymer ?
#
loop_
_entity_poly.entity_id
_entity_poly.type
_entity_poly.pdbx_seq_one_letter_code
_entity_poly.pdbx_strand_id
1 'polypeptide(L)'
;MSIRQPPSRREMLVTSGTGFGAMALASLLGQEAAGSAVGNDPLAPRKPHFTPKAKRVIFLFMHGGPSHVDTFDHKPLLDRDDGKPLPFAKPRIVSSPTDNLLASPWKFSRHGQSGLWVSSLFPNVATHADKLCVLNAMHGSNSRHGGALLELHTGSDTFIRPSMGSWISYGLGTENRDMPAFVSLCPSLSHGGVNNWSSAFLPAVFQGTPLGTSGTPADKVAIPFISGSTPREAQRDVIDYLKRLNQARLDASGPDQALEGRIESFELAFRMQAAAPELQDISGESEATLRMYGLERPETRNYGRLCLLARRFAEKGVRFIQVSHSYKWDQHGGLKKDHARNAIEVDQPIAALLDDLDRRGMLDDTLVLWGGEFGRTPAGQGRDGRDHHPHAFTMWMAGGGVKTGFSFGETDEYGYYGVRDKLHFHDLHATILHLLGLDHKRLTYRHAGRDFRLTDVHGEVAKAIIA
;
A
#
# COMPACT_ATOMS: atom_id res chain seq x y z
N MET A 1 11.69 5.55 63.14
CA MET A 1 12.84 4.93 62.45
C MET A 1 12.47 3.48 62.18
N SER A 2 12.08 3.14 60.95
CA SER A 2 11.72 1.75 60.59
C SER A 2 13.01 0.99 60.27
N ILE A 3 13.33 -0.03 61.07
CA ILE A 3 14.49 -0.88 60.85
C ILE A 3 14.16 -1.77 59.65
N ARG A 4 14.79 -1.50 58.49
CA ARG A 4 14.69 -2.38 57.33
C ARG A 4 15.21 -3.76 57.72
N GLN A 5 14.41 -4.80 57.45
CA GLN A 5 14.87 -6.17 57.66
C GLN A 5 16.10 -6.46 56.79
N PRO A 6 17.08 -7.23 57.30
CA PRO A 6 18.24 -7.61 56.52
C PRO A 6 17.79 -8.46 55.32
N PRO A 7 18.39 -8.25 54.13
CA PRO A 7 18.03 -8.99 52.94
C PRO A 7 18.26 -10.49 53.14
N SER A 8 17.35 -11.29 52.59
CA SER A 8 17.49 -12.75 52.58
C SER A 8 18.75 -13.18 51.82
N ARG A 9 19.29 -14.36 52.13
CA ARG A 9 20.45 -14.92 51.40
C ARG A 9 20.22 -14.98 49.89
N ARG A 10 18.98 -15.22 49.45
CA ARG A 10 18.58 -15.20 48.03
C ARG A 10 18.67 -13.80 47.45
N GLU A 11 18.12 -12.78 48.12
CA GLU A 11 18.21 -11.39 47.69
C GLU A 11 19.66 -10.91 47.65
N MET A 12 20.48 -11.30 48.62
CA MET A 12 21.89 -10.96 48.66
C MET A 12 22.64 -11.55 47.46
N LEU A 13 22.43 -12.85 47.15
CA LEU A 13 23.05 -13.49 45.97
C LEU A 13 22.59 -12.88 44.64
N VAL A 14 21.30 -12.51 44.53
CA VAL A 14 20.75 -11.83 43.34
C VAL A 14 21.33 -10.41 43.20
N THR A 15 21.47 -9.67 44.29
CA THR A 15 21.93 -8.27 44.23
C THR A 15 23.46 -8.13 44.17
N SER A 16 24.23 -9.03 44.78
CA SER A 16 25.70 -8.93 44.81
C SER A 16 26.38 -9.56 43.61
N GLY A 17 25.82 -10.61 43.01
CA GLY A 17 26.40 -11.31 41.86
C GLY A 17 26.02 -10.70 40.51
N THR A 18 24.80 -10.17 40.39
CA THR A 18 24.29 -9.59 39.14
C THR A 18 23.85 -8.15 39.26
N GLY A 19 23.98 -7.46 40.39
CA GLY A 19 23.41 -6.12 40.62
C GLY A 19 23.73 -5.05 39.56
N PHE A 20 24.99 -4.90 39.14
CA PHE A 20 25.34 -3.98 38.04
C PHE A 20 24.79 -4.45 36.69
N GLY A 21 24.86 -5.75 36.42
CA GLY A 21 24.23 -6.35 35.23
C GLY A 21 22.71 -6.24 35.25
N ALA A 22 22.08 -6.23 36.43
CA ALA A 22 20.66 -6.07 36.65
C ALA A 22 20.23 -4.62 36.50
N MET A 23 21.08 -3.63 36.82
CA MET A 23 20.85 -2.23 36.44
C MET A 23 20.98 -2.02 34.94
N ALA A 24 21.98 -2.63 34.29
CA ALA A 24 22.10 -2.61 32.84
C ALA A 24 20.89 -3.30 32.18
N LEU A 25 20.48 -4.47 32.68
CA LEU A 25 19.29 -5.18 32.25
C LEU A 25 18.01 -4.39 32.53
N ALA A 26 17.86 -3.76 33.68
CA ALA A 26 16.71 -2.92 34.00
C ALA A 26 16.67 -1.65 33.12
N SER A 27 17.83 -1.10 32.76
CA SER A 27 17.93 -0.02 31.78
C SER A 27 17.59 -0.50 30.36
N LEU A 28 18.01 -1.70 29.98
CA LEU A 28 17.69 -2.30 28.68
C LEU A 28 16.20 -2.66 28.59
N LEU A 29 15.65 -3.33 29.60
CA LEU A 29 14.23 -3.62 29.75
C LEU A 29 13.40 -2.34 29.88
N GLY A 30 13.93 -1.32 30.54
CA GLY A 30 13.30 0.00 30.65
C GLY A 30 13.30 0.76 29.33
N GLN A 31 14.34 0.64 28.51
CA GLN A 31 14.38 1.18 27.14
C GLN A 31 13.48 0.38 26.19
N GLU A 32 13.40 -0.94 26.35
CA GLU A 32 12.49 -1.82 25.62
C GLU A 32 11.03 -1.50 25.98
N ALA A 33 10.75 -1.25 27.27
CA ALA A 33 9.46 -0.79 27.77
C ALA A 33 9.12 0.67 27.39
N ALA A 34 10.12 1.55 27.26
CA ALA A 34 9.91 2.92 26.78
C ALA A 34 9.67 2.96 25.26
N GLY A 35 10.31 2.07 24.51
CA GLY A 35 9.94 1.77 23.12
C GLY A 35 8.58 1.09 22.99
N SER A 36 8.06 0.54 24.09
CA SER A 36 6.73 -0.05 24.23
C SER A 36 5.70 0.88 24.86
N ALA A 37 5.96 2.19 25.00
CA ALA A 37 5.00 3.17 25.55
C ALA A 37 3.84 3.48 24.58
N VAL A 38 3.35 2.46 23.88
CA VAL A 38 1.99 2.45 23.36
C VAL A 38 1.13 1.97 24.53
N GLY A 39 0.15 2.75 24.96
CA GLY A 39 -0.76 2.33 26.03
C GLY A 39 -1.44 0.99 25.72
N ASN A 40 -2.25 0.48 26.64
CA ASN A 40 -2.92 -0.83 26.60
C ASN A 40 -3.66 -1.21 25.28
N ASP A 41 -3.77 -0.32 24.29
CA ASP A 41 -4.27 -0.58 22.94
C ASP A 41 -3.23 -0.17 21.88
N PRO A 42 -2.52 -1.13 21.24
CA PRO A 42 -1.55 -0.86 20.19
C PRO A 42 -2.12 -0.13 18.95
N LEU A 43 -3.42 -0.17 18.71
CA LEU A 43 -4.11 0.52 17.61
C LEU A 43 -4.72 1.87 17.99
N ALA A 44 -4.59 2.32 19.25
CA ALA A 44 -5.12 3.61 19.67
C ALA A 44 -4.63 4.73 18.73
N PRO A 45 -5.51 5.67 18.32
CA PRO A 45 -5.12 6.78 17.44
C PRO A 45 -3.92 7.53 18.01
N ARG A 46 -2.90 7.74 17.17
CA ARG A 46 -1.68 8.45 17.55
C ARG A 46 -1.68 9.84 16.91
N LYS A 47 -1.15 10.82 17.64
CA LYS A 47 -0.97 12.17 17.11
C LYS A 47 0.08 12.13 16.00
N PRO A 48 -0.21 12.65 14.80
CA PRO A 48 0.79 12.81 13.75
C PRO A 48 1.99 13.64 14.22
N HIS A 49 3.15 13.44 13.60
CA HIS A 49 4.37 14.20 13.90
C HIS A 49 4.24 15.69 13.52
N PHE A 50 3.39 16.01 12.53
CA PHE A 50 3.04 17.35 12.08
C PHE A 50 1.66 17.33 11.38
N THR A 51 1.13 18.51 11.02
CA THR A 51 -0.20 18.62 10.41
C THR A 51 -0.31 17.77 9.14
N PRO A 52 -1.21 16.76 9.10
CA PRO A 52 -1.39 15.91 7.93
C PRO A 52 -2.13 16.66 6.82
N LYS A 53 -1.78 16.33 5.56
CA LYS A 53 -2.51 16.72 4.35
C LYS A 53 -3.56 15.66 3.96
N ALA A 54 -3.31 14.39 4.27
CA ALA A 54 -4.20 13.26 4.04
C ALA A 54 -4.46 12.50 5.35
N LYS A 55 -5.63 11.87 5.46
CA LYS A 55 -5.99 10.97 6.57
C LYS A 55 -5.83 9.50 6.23
N ARG A 56 -5.89 9.16 4.94
CA ARG A 56 -5.88 7.78 4.45
C ARG A 56 -5.34 7.67 3.03
N VAL A 57 -5.00 6.45 2.62
CA VAL A 57 -4.49 6.12 1.30
C VAL A 57 -5.36 5.03 0.67
N ILE A 58 -5.75 5.23 -0.59
CA ILE A 58 -6.27 4.17 -1.44
C ILE A 58 -5.23 3.89 -2.53
N PHE A 59 -4.66 2.69 -2.51
CA PHE A 59 -3.69 2.26 -3.51
C PHE A 59 -4.33 1.35 -4.56
N LEU A 60 -4.53 1.89 -5.76
CA LEU A 60 -4.99 1.19 -6.96
C LEU A 60 -3.81 0.47 -7.61
N PHE A 61 -3.60 -0.79 -7.20
CA PHE A 61 -2.44 -1.57 -7.59
C PHE A 61 -2.70 -2.34 -8.89
N MET A 62 -1.94 -1.99 -9.93
CA MET A 62 -1.99 -2.59 -11.26
C MET A 62 -0.92 -3.66 -11.41
N HIS A 63 -1.21 -4.86 -10.90
CA HIS A 63 -0.23 -5.95 -10.83
C HIS A 63 0.26 -6.36 -12.22
N GLY A 64 1.57 -6.27 -12.41
CA GLY A 64 2.27 -6.53 -13.65
C GLY A 64 2.94 -5.29 -14.21
N GLY A 65 2.69 -4.08 -13.70
CA GLY A 65 3.37 -2.88 -14.19
C GLY A 65 2.89 -2.44 -15.57
N PRO A 66 1.84 -1.58 -15.63
CA PRO A 66 1.35 -1.01 -16.88
C PRO A 66 2.47 -0.31 -17.64
N SER A 67 2.44 -0.41 -18.96
CA SER A 67 3.40 0.29 -19.81
C SER A 67 3.19 1.80 -19.75
N HIS A 68 4.16 2.54 -19.22
CA HIS A 68 4.08 4.00 -19.07
C HIS A 68 4.01 4.71 -20.42
N VAL A 69 4.78 4.24 -21.41
CA VAL A 69 4.77 4.75 -22.80
C VAL A 69 3.48 4.44 -23.56
N ASP A 70 2.59 3.63 -22.99
CA ASP A 70 1.29 3.29 -23.54
C ASP A 70 0.12 3.93 -22.77
N THR A 71 0.39 4.60 -21.66
CA THR A 71 -0.63 5.08 -20.72
C THR A 71 -0.56 6.58 -20.50
N PHE A 72 0.54 7.08 -19.95
CA PHE A 72 0.64 8.46 -19.43
C PHE A 72 1.92 9.21 -19.86
N ASP A 73 2.89 8.51 -20.47
CA ASP A 73 4.17 9.10 -20.90
C ASP A 73 4.26 9.11 -22.43
N HIS A 74 3.75 10.16 -23.07
CA HIS A 74 3.70 10.26 -24.53
C HIS A 74 5.11 10.42 -25.15
N LYS A 75 5.46 9.53 -26.08
CA LYS A 75 6.77 9.51 -26.77
C LYS A 75 6.66 9.59 -28.29
N PRO A 76 6.55 10.79 -28.88
CA PRO A 76 6.48 10.97 -30.34
C PRO A 76 7.66 10.36 -31.11
N LEU A 77 8.85 10.32 -30.50
CA LEU A 77 10.05 9.74 -31.12
C LEU A 77 10.00 8.22 -31.15
N LEU A 78 9.36 7.59 -30.15
CA LEU A 78 9.08 6.17 -30.15
C LEU A 78 8.16 5.78 -31.31
N ASP A 79 7.14 6.59 -31.58
CA ASP A 79 6.21 6.36 -32.71
C ASP A 79 6.90 6.55 -34.08
N ARG A 80 7.73 7.58 -34.22
CA ARG A 80 8.47 7.87 -35.46
C ARG A 80 9.47 6.76 -35.81
N ASP A 81 10.11 6.22 -34.79
CA ASP A 81 11.22 5.26 -34.94
C ASP A 81 10.77 3.81 -34.72
N ASP A 82 9.47 3.53 -34.85
CA ASP A 82 8.92 2.18 -34.75
C ASP A 82 9.70 1.18 -35.61
N GLY A 83 10.05 0.04 -35.01
CA GLY A 83 10.80 -1.01 -35.66
C GLY A 83 12.28 -0.71 -35.93
N LYS A 84 12.83 0.44 -35.51
CA LYS A 84 14.28 0.75 -35.57
C LYS A 84 15.01 0.22 -34.32
N PRO A 85 16.33 -0.06 -34.41
CA PRO A 85 17.10 -0.43 -33.22
C PRO A 85 17.10 0.70 -32.19
N LEU A 86 17.19 0.33 -30.90
CA LEU A 86 17.39 1.30 -29.82
C LEU A 86 18.68 2.12 -30.10
N PRO A 87 18.61 3.46 -30.01
CA PRO A 87 19.75 4.32 -30.38
C PRO A 87 20.80 4.47 -29.27
N PHE A 88 20.69 3.71 -28.18
CA PHE A 88 21.59 3.76 -27.03
C PHE A 88 21.81 2.37 -26.42
N ALA A 89 22.84 2.27 -25.57
CA ALA A 89 23.18 1.03 -24.90
C ALA A 89 22.14 0.64 -23.84
N LYS A 90 21.75 -0.64 -23.82
CA LYS A 90 20.89 -1.22 -22.79
C LYS A 90 21.64 -1.34 -21.46
N PRO A 91 20.93 -1.33 -20.31
CA PRO A 91 21.55 -1.62 -19.02
C PRO A 91 22.11 -3.04 -19.03
N ARG A 92 23.16 -3.27 -18.23
CA ARG A 92 23.84 -4.57 -18.16
C ARG A 92 22.91 -5.70 -17.70
N ILE A 93 21.97 -5.39 -16.81
CA ILE A 93 20.99 -6.33 -16.28
C ILE A 93 19.63 -5.94 -16.85
N VAL A 94 19.04 -6.84 -17.61
CA VAL A 94 17.67 -6.76 -18.13
C VAL A 94 16.90 -8.00 -17.69
N SER A 95 15.57 -7.93 -17.68
CA SER A 95 14.73 -9.09 -17.38
C SER A 95 14.85 -10.14 -18.47
N SER A 96 14.76 -9.69 -19.73
CA SER A 96 14.87 -10.54 -20.91
C SER A 96 15.47 -9.75 -22.09
N PRO A 97 15.96 -10.43 -23.14
CA PRO A 97 16.29 -9.77 -24.40
C PRO A 97 15.07 -9.06 -24.98
N THR A 98 15.32 -7.91 -25.60
CA THR A 98 14.35 -7.10 -26.34
C THR A 98 14.89 -6.81 -27.74
N ASP A 99 13.99 -6.60 -28.69
CA ASP A 99 14.30 -6.33 -30.08
C ASP A 99 14.40 -4.80 -30.33
N ASN A 100 13.82 -4.36 -31.45
CA ASN A 100 13.73 -2.98 -31.86
C ASN A 100 12.67 -2.20 -31.06
N LEU A 101 12.68 -0.89 -31.23
CA LEU A 101 11.66 0.01 -30.70
C LEU A 101 10.25 -0.44 -31.13
N LEU A 102 9.30 -0.33 -30.20
CA LEU A 102 7.89 -0.67 -30.41
C LEU A 102 7.04 0.56 -30.07
N ALA A 103 6.42 1.15 -31.10
CA ALA A 103 5.48 2.26 -30.96
C ALA A 103 4.30 1.91 -30.07
N SER A 104 3.69 2.92 -29.45
CA SER A 104 2.45 2.71 -28.73
C SER A 104 1.31 2.44 -29.71
N PRO A 105 0.48 1.40 -29.49
CA PRO A 105 -0.68 1.17 -30.35
C PRO A 105 -1.84 2.13 -30.04
N TRP A 106 -1.72 2.99 -29.02
CA TRP A 106 -2.76 3.94 -28.60
C TRP A 106 -2.38 5.37 -28.98
N LYS A 107 -3.39 6.21 -29.19
CA LYS A 107 -3.21 7.63 -29.47
C LYS A 107 -3.20 8.42 -28.17
N PHE A 108 -2.36 9.45 -28.11
CA PHE A 108 -2.27 10.34 -26.97
C PHE A 108 -2.91 11.69 -27.29
N SER A 109 -3.62 12.22 -26.30
CA SER A 109 -4.23 13.55 -26.34
C SER A 109 -3.92 14.29 -25.04
N ARG A 110 -3.93 15.62 -25.11
CA ARG A 110 -3.85 16.47 -23.91
C ARG A 110 -5.24 16.64 -23.32
N HIS A 111 -5.36 16.49 -22.01
CA HIS A 111 -6.62 16.59 -21.29
C HIS A 111 -6.56 17.63 -20.18
N GLY A 112 -7.72 18.21 -19.87
CA GLY A 112 -7.85 19.26 -18.86
C GLY A 112 -7.17 20.58 -19.23
N GLN A 113 -7.19 21.52 -18.28
CA GLN A 113 -6.45 22.78 -18.35
C GLN A 113 -4.94 22.58 -18.18
N SER A 114 -4.56 21.56 -17.42
CA SER A 114 -3.17 21.11 -17.22
C SER A 114 -2.51 20.61 -18.50
N GLY A 115 -3.31 20.12 -19.45
CA GLY A 115 -2.82 19.57 -20.71
C GLY A 115 -1.96 18.32 -20.52
N LEU A 116 -2.23 17.53 -19.47
CA LEU A 116 -1.56 16.25 -19.23
C LEU A 116 -1.83 15.30 -20.39
N TRP A 117 -0.80 14.55 -20.77
CA TRP A 117 -0.91 13.51 -21.78
C TRP A 117 -1.53 12.25 -21.20
N VAL A 118 -2.61 11.78 -21.81
CA VAL A 118 -3.23 10.50 -21.49
C VAL A 118 -3.53 9.78 -22.79
N SER A 119 -3.26 8.47 -22.83
CA SER A 119 -3.56 7.67 -24.00
C SER A 119 -5.05 7.35 -24.08
N SER A 120 -5.52 7.02 -25.29
CA SER A 120 -6.89 6.58 -25.55
C SER A 120 -7.26 5.27 -24.84
N LEU A 121 -6.31 4.66 -24.11
CA LEU A 121 -6.54 3.50 -23.26
C LEU A 121 -7.33 3.84 -21.99
N PHE A 122 -7.22 5.09 -21.50
CA PHE A 122 -7.83 5.55 -20.26
C PHE A 122 -8.76 6.78 -20.47
N PRO A 123 -9.79 6.69 -21.32
CA PRO A 123 -10.64 7.83 -21.66
C PRO A 123 -11.42 8.40 -20.46
N ASN A 124 -11.81 7.58 -19.48
CA ASN A 124 -12.53 8.06 -18.31
C ASN A 124 -11.58 8.70 -17.29
N VAL A 125 -10.44 8.08 -16.99
CA VAL A 125 -9.45 8.69 -16.08
C VAL A 125 -8.91 10.01 -16.66
N ALA A 126 -8.82 10.13 -17.99
CA ALA A 126 -8.39 11.35 -18.65
C ALA A 126 -9.28 12.58 -18.34
N THR A 127 -10.56 12.40 -17.99
CA THR A 127 -11.44 13.51 -17.59
C THR A 127 -11.03 14.14 -16.25
N HIS A 128 -10.23 13.41 -15.46
CA HIS A 128 -9.70 13.85 -14.17
C HIS A 128 -8.29 14.44 -14.26
N ALA A 129 -7.74 14.68 -15.46
CA ALA A 129 -6.37 15.17 -15.65
C ALA A 129 -6.00 16.33 -14.70
N ASP A 130 -6.89 17.31 -14.53
CA ASP A 130 -6.65 18.47 -13.65
C ASP A 130 -6.64 18.16 -12.15
N LYS A 131 -6.93 16.91 -11.75
CA LYS A 131 -6.84 16.40 -10.37
C LYS A 131 -5.63 15.49 -10.17
N LEU A 132 -4.93 15.10 -11.23
CA LEU A 132 -3.82 14.15 -11.17
C LEU A 132 -2.48 14.86 -10.96
N CYS A 133 -1.61 14.22 -10.18
CA CYS A 133 -0.18 14.45 -10.09
C CYS A 133 0.54 13.25 -10.74
N VAL A 134 0.99 13.39 -11.97
CA VAL A 134 1.64 12.33 -12.73
C VAL A 134 3.15 12.30 -12.42
N LEU A 135 3.69 11.13 -12.12
CA LEU A 135 5.09 10.89 -11.76
C LEU A 135 5.74 10.03 -12.86
N ASN A 136 6.39 10.64 -13.86
CA ASN A 136 6.86 9.91 -15.06
C ASN A 136 8.25 9.29 -14.92
N ALA A 137 9.08 9.75 -13.98
CA ALA A 137 10.43 9.25 -13.76
C ALA A 137 10.57 8.41 -12.48
N MET A 138 9.54 7.62 -12.16
CA MET A 138 9.65 6.63 -11.09
C MET A 138 10.66 5.55 -11.48
N HIS A 139 11.42 5.06 -10.52
CA HIS A 139 12.30 3.91 -10.74
C HIS A 139 12.42 3.03 -9.50
N GLY A 140 12.78 1.77 -9.71
CA GLY A 140 13.09 0.79 -8.67
C GLY A 140 14.45 0.15 -8.91
N SER A 141 14.77 -0.84 -8.08
CA SER A 141 16.06 -1.54 -8.11
C SER A 141 15.96 -2.93 -8.76
N ASN A 142 14.76 -3.50 -8.84
CA ASN A 142 14.57 -4.88 -9.26
C ASN A 142 13.68 -5.02 -10.50
N SER A 143 14.13 -5.80 -11.48
CA SER A 143 13.40 -6.02 -12.74
C SER A 143 12.49 -7.27 -12.71
N ARG A 144 12.33 -7.93 -11.57
CA ARG A 144 11.51 -9.15 -11.43
C ARG A 144 10.37 -8.91 -10.46
N HIS A 145 9.18 -9.37 -10.80
CA HIS A 145 7.96 -9.16 -10.01
C HIS A 145 8.15 -9.42 -8.52
N GLY A 146 8.76 -10.55 -8.13
CA GLY A 146 8.94 -10.89 -6.72
C GLY A 146 9.69 -9.82 -5.92
N GLY A 147 10.87 -9.40 -6.39
CA GLY A 147 11.67 -8.38 -5.72
C GLY A 147 11.07 -6.98 -5.87
N ALA A 148 10.58 -6.64 -7.06
CA ALA A 148 9.99 -5.33 -7.35
C ALA A 148 8.72 -5.06 -6.50
N LEU A 149 7.90 -6.10 -6.27
CA LEU A 149 6.72 -5.98 -5.43
C LEU A 149 7.06 -5.84 -3.95
N LEU A 150 8.05 -6.59 -3.47
CA LEU A 150 8.55 -6.39 -2.12
C LEU A 150 9.09 -4.97 -1.96
N GLU A 151 9.83 -4.44 -2.94
CA GLU A 151 10.36 -3.09 -2.91
C GLU A 151 9.24 -2.04 -2.88
N LEU A 152 8.27 -2.15 -3.80
CA LEU A 152 7.10 -1.26 -3.86
C LEU A 152 6.33 -1.24 -2.54
N HIS A 153 6.12 -2.40 -1.90
CA HIS A 153 5.28 -2.47 -0.71
C HIS A 153 6.05 -2.25 0.60
N THR A 154 7.33 -2.60 0.66
CA THR A 154 8.10 -2.72 1.91
C THR A 154 9.42 -1.94 1.89
N GLY A 155 9.75 -1.28 0.78
CA GLY A 155 11.02 -0.56 0.61
C GLY A 155 12.25 -1.46 0.57
N SER A 156 12.08 -2.76 0.39
CA SER A 156 13.17 -3.75 0.34
C SER A 156 12.84 -4.82 -0.69
N ASP A 157 13.76 -5.10 -1.60
CA ASP A 157 13.59 -6.11 -2.65
C ASP A 157 14.09 -7.51 -2.25
N THR A 158 14.66 -7.63 -1.04
CA THR A 158 15.37 -8.83 -0.56
C THR A 158 14.89 -9.30 0.80
N PHE A 159 14.82 -8.41 1.78
CA PHE A 159 14.41 -8.75 3.14
C PHE A 159 12.91 -8.59 3.33
N ILE A 160 12.31 -9.53 4.07
CA ILE A 160 10.93 -9.40 4.55
C ILE A 160 10.88 -8.24 5.55
N ARG A 161 10.17 -7.19 5.17
CA ARG A 161 9.97 -5.99 5.99
C ARG A 161 8.47 -5.70 6.11
N PRO A 162 8.08 -4.91 7.12
CA PRO A 162 6.69 -4.48 7.23
C PRO A 162 6.32 -3.68 5.98
N SER A 163 5.09 -3.85 5.51
CA SER A 163 4.58 -3.12 4.34
C SER A 163 4.14 -1.69 4.69
N MET A 164 3.93 -0.85 3.68
CA MET A 164 3.53 0.54 3.87
C MET A 164 2.21 0.70 4.63
N GLY A 165 1.23 -0.19 4.42
CA GLY A 165 -0.01 -0.19 5.19
C GLY A 165 0.24 -0.48 6.68
N SER A 166 1.21 -1.35 6.98
CA SER A 166 1.65 -1.65 8.34
C SER A 166 2.38 -0.47 8.97
N TRP A 167 3.20 0.27 8.21
CA TRP A 167 3.87 1.49 8.69
C TRP A 167 2.86 2.58 9.08
N ILE A 168 1.83 2.76 8.25
CA ILE A 168 0.78 3.76 8.49
C ILE A 168 -0.05 3.37 9.71
N SER A 169 -0.43 2.10 9.81
CA SER A 169 -1.18 1.56 10.96
C SER A 169 -0.36 1.68 12.26
N TYR A 170 0.94 1.40 12.20
CA TYR A 170 1.84 1.62 13.33
C TYR A 170 1.99 3.11 13.65
N GLY A 171 2.18 3.98 12.66
CA GLY A 171 2.41 5.41 12.88
C GLY A 171 1.19 6.14 13.45
N LEU A 172 -0.01 5.76 13.03
CA LEU A 172 -1.24 6.53 13.29
C LEU A 172 -2.33 5.78 14.07
N GLY A 173 -2.23 4.46 14.20
CA GLY A 173 -3.32 3.63 14.73
C GLY A 173 -4.55 3.64 13.81
N THR A 174 -5.72 3.36 14.38
CA THR A 174 -7.02 3.40 13.69
C THR A 174 -7.93 4.47 14.29
N GLU A 175 -8.72 5.16 13.46
CA GLU A 175 -9.82 6.03 13.94
C GLU A 175 -11.12 5.23 14.16
N ASN A 176 -11.18 4.01 13.65
CA ASN A 176 -12.33 3.13 13.80
C ASN A 176 -11.90 1.81 14.45
N ARG A 177 -12.42 1.54 15.64
CA ARG A 177 -12.11 0.33 16.41
C ARG A 177 -12.81 -0.92 15.89
N ASP A 178 -13.84 -0.77 15.08
CA ASP A 178 -14.62 -1.88 14.52
C ASP A 178 -14.09 -2.32 13.15
N MET A 179 -13.09 -1.62 12.61
CA MET A 179 -12.48 -1.89 11.31
C MET A 179 -10.95 -2.04 11.42
N PRO A 180 -10.34 -2.87 10.56
CA PRO A 180 -8.88 -2.93 10.47
C PRO A 180 -8.33 -1.61 9.93
N ALA A 181 -7.14 -1.21 10.39
CA ALA A 181 -6.46 -0.02 9.87
C ALA A 181 -5.93 -0.22 8.44
N PHE A 182 -5.65 -1.47 8.05
CA PHE A 182 -5.09 -1.84 6.76
C PHE A 182 -5.87 -3.00 6.12
N VAL A 183 -6.46 -2.71 4.96
CA VAL A 183 -7.23 -3.63 4.11
C VAL A 183 -6.51 -3.84 2.78
N SER A 184 -6.44 -5.09 2.32
CA SER A 184 -6.02 -5.42 0.96
C SER A 184 -7.12 -6.21 0.24
N LEU A 185 -7.69 -5.63 -0.81
CA LEU A 185 -8.77 -6.24 -1.59
C LEU A 185 -8.20 -7.06 -2.75
N CYS A 186 -8.54 -8.34 -2.79
CA CYS A 186 -8.09 -9.34 -3.77
C CYS A 186 -6.57 -9.35 -4.03
N PRO A 187 -5.71 -9.34 -2.99
CA PRO A 187 -4.26 -9.41 -3.20
C PRO A 187 -3.85 -10.69 -3.92
N SER A 188 -2.77 -10.64 -4.69
CA SER A 188 -2.18 -11.85 -5.27
C SER A 188 -1.34 -12.61 -4.25
N LEU A 189 -1.45 -13.93 -4.24
CA LEU A 189 -0.53 -14.80 -3.50
C LEU A 189 0.75 -15.11 -4.30
N SER A 190 0.80 -14.76 -5.59
CA SER A 190 2.02 -14.81 -6.39
C SER A 190 2.96 -13.64 -6.08
N HIS A 191 4.23 -13.78 -6.44
CA HIS A 191 5.23 -12.72 -6.43
C HIS A 191 5.30 -11.94 -5.10
N GLY A 192 5.77 -12.62 -4.05
CA GLY A 192 5.88 -12.08 -2.69
C GLY A 192 4.74 -12.50 -1.77
N GLY A 193 3.53 -12.69 -2.31
CA GLY A 193 2.37 -13.15 -1.54
C GLY A 193 2.16 -12.32 -0.26
N VAL A 194 1.91 -12.99 0.86
CA VAL A 194 1.62 -12.33 2.16
C VAL A 194 2.66 -11.29 2.57
N ASN A 195 3.92 -11.44 2.13
CA ASN A 195 4.98 -10.48 2.45
C ASN A 195 4.68 -9.07 1.93
N ASN A 196 3.90 -8.94 0.85
CA ASN A 196 3.54 -7.64 0.25
C ASN A 196 2.58 -6.81 1.14
N TRP A 197 1.88 -7.44 2.10
CA TRP A 197 0.99 -6.74 3.04
C TRP A 197 1.24 -7.18 4.49
N SER A 198 2.46 -7.62 4.80
CA SER A 198 2.78 -8.17 6.12
C SER A 198 3.14 -7.10 7.15
N SER A 199 2.87 -7.35 8.44
CA SER A 199 3.51 -6.63 9.54
C SER A 199 4.97 -7.07 9.76
N ALA A 200 5.38 -8.22 9.23
CA ALA A 200 6.71 -8.81 9.41
C ALA A 200 7.12 -8.85 10.88
N PHE A 201 8.12 -8.05 11.28
CA PHE A 201 8.59 -7.96 12.66
C PHE A 201 7.80 -6.98 13.54
N LEU A 202 6.86 -6.21 12.98
CA LEU A 202 5.91 -5.43 13.77
C LEU A 202 4.85 -6.36 14.38
N PRO A 203 4.22 -5.96 15.51
CA PRO A 203 3.14 -6.73 16.11
C PRO A 203 2.04 -7.12 15.12
N ALA A 204 1.45 -8.31 15.33
CA ALA A 204 0.46 -8.91 14.44
C ALA A 204 -0.78 -8.03 14.20
N VAL A 205 -1.06 -7.10 15.10
CA VAL A 205 -2.18 -6.15 14.97
C VAL A 205 -2.04 -5.19 13.79
N PHE A 206 -0.82 -5.00 13.26
CA PHE A 206 -0.55 -4.16 12.09
C PHE A 206 -0.53 -4.96 10.77
N GLN A 207 -0.88 -6.25 10.81
CA GLN A 207 -0.95 -7.10 9.63
C GLN A 207 -2.09 -6.64 8.71
N GLY A 208 -1.81 -6.54 7.40
CA GLY A 208 -2.86 -6.26 6.43
C GLY A 208 -3.92 -7.36 6.42
N THR A 209 -5.19 -6.96 6.42
CA THR A 209 -6.33 -7.88 6.36
C THR A 209 -6.71 -8.12 4.89
N PRO A 210 -6.42 -9.31 4.32
CA PRO A 210 -6.79 -9.62 2.95
C PRO A 210 -8.29 -9.94 2.87
N LEU A 211 -8.99 -9.40 1.89
CA LEU A 211 -10.37 -9.78 1.55
C LEU A 211 -10.35 -10.41 0.16
N GLY A 212 -10.66 -11.71 0.11
CA GLY A 212 -10.47 -12.52 -1.09
C GLY A 212 -8.99 -12.66 -1.48
N THR A 213 -8.78 -13.21 -2.67
CA THR A 213 -7.47 -13.34 -3.32
C THR A 213 -7.62 -13.00 -4.81
N SER A 214 -6.51 -12.79 -5.52
CA SER A 214 -6.54 -12.63 -6.99
C SER A 214 -7.35 -13.75 -7.64
N GLY A 215 -8.39 -13.36 -8.41
CA GLY A 215 -9.34 -14.29 -9.04
C GLY A 215 -10.62 -14.55 -8.24
N THR A 216 -10.70 -14.10 -6.98
CA THR A 216 -11.97 -14.14 -6.22
C THR A 216 -12.98 -13.17 -6.85
N PRO A 217 -14.20 -13.63 -7.22
CA PRO A 217 -15.26 -12.75 -7.69
C PRO A 217 -15.57 -11.67 -6.66
N ALA A 218 -15.74 -10.41 -7.08
CA ALA A 218 -15.85 -9.28 -6.16
C ALA A 218 -17.10 -9.34 -5.25
N ASP A 219 -18.14 -10.08 -5.65
CA ASP A 219 -19.34 -10.34 -4.87
C ASP A 219 -19.17 -11.39 -3.77
N LYS A 220 -18.08 -12.18 -3.85
CA LYS A 220 -17.67 -13.16 -2.83
C LYS A 220 -16.54 -12.66 -1.95
N VAL A 221 -16.07 -11.43 -2.16
CA VAL A 221 -15.07 -10.78 -1.32
C VAL A 221 -15.69 -10.52 0.03
N ALA A 222 -15.33 -11.37 0.99
CA ALA A 222 -15.80 -11.32 2.36
C ALA A 222 -14.61 -11.21 3.30
N ILE A 223 -14.85 -10.69 4.51
CA ILE A 223 -13.88 -10.87 5.58
C ILE A 223 -13.99 -12.32 6.03
N PRO A 224 -12.87 -13.06 6.06
CA PRO A 224 -12.91 -14.49 6.33
C PRO A 224 -13.44 -14.79 7.73
N PHE A 225 -14.15 -15.91 7.88
CA PHE A 225 -14.61 -16.44 9.17
C PHE A 225 -15.54 -15.52 9.99
N ILE A 226 -16.25 -14.59 9.34
CA ILE A 226 -17.24 -13.74 10.00
C ILE A 226 -18.58 -14.44 10.26
N SER A 227 -18.98 -15.38 9.40
CA SER A 227 -20.18 -16.18 9.58
C SER A 227 -19.85 -17.46 10.37
N GLY A 228 -20.44 -17.61 11.56
CA GLY A 228 -20.32 -18.82 12.39
C GLY A 228 -21.66 -19.19 13.02
N SER A 229 -21.82 -20.47 13.38
CA SER A 229 -23.04 -20.99 14.03
C SER A 229 -23.09 -20.73 15.54
N THR A 230 -21.99 -20.28 16.14
CA THR A 230 -21.89 -20.00 17.57
C THR A 230 -22.63 -18.71 17.91
N PRO A 231 -23.55 -18.70 18.89
CA PRO A 231 -24.20 -17.48 19.35
C PRO A 231 -23.18 -16.42 19.78
N ARG A 232 -23.49 -15.15 19.51
CA ARG A 232 -22.58 -14.02 19.81
C ARG A 232 -22.18 -13.95 21.28
N GLU A 233 -23.08 -14.29 22.20
CA GLU A 233 -22.81 -14.36 23.65
C GLU A 233 -21.76 -15.42 23.97
N ALA A 234 -21.91 -16.64 23.42
CA ALA A 234 -20.95 -17.72 23.61
C ALA A 234 -19.58 -17.38 22.97
N GLN A 235 -19.56 -16.68 21.84
CA GLN A 235 -18.31 -16.17 21.26
C GLN A 235 -17.65 -15.14 22.19
N ARG A 236 -18.43 -14.23 22.78
CA ARG A 236 -17.92 -13.24 23.75
C ARG A 236 -17.31 -13.93 24.96
N ASP A 237 -17.97 -14.94 25.52
CA ASP A 237 -17.46 -15.71 26.67
C ASP A 237 -16.10 -16.36 26.38
N VAL A 238 -15.93 -16.93 25.17
CA VAL A 238 -14.65 -17.51 24.73
C VAL A 238 -13.57 -16.43 24.62
N ILE A 239 -13.86 -15.29 23.99
CA ILE A 239 -12.92 -14.18 23.86
C ILE A 239 -12.54 -13.62 25.24
N ASP A 240 -13.50 -13.45 26.15
CA ASP A 240 -13.25 -12.98 27.52
C ASP A 240 -12.42 -13.98 28.33
N TYR A 241 -12.65 -15.29 28.15
CA TYR A 241 -11.83 -16.32 28.77
C TYR A 241 -10.39 -16.30 28.25
N LEU A 242 -10.20 -16.24 26.93
CA LEU A 242 -8.87 -16.12 26.32
C LEU A 242 -8.16 -14.85 26.76
N LYS A 243 -8.87 -13.72 26.83
CA LYS A 243 -8.34 -12.45 27.32
C LYS A 243 -7.86 -12.58 28.77
N ARG A 244 -8.65 -13.18 29.66
CA ARG A 244 -8.24 -13.43 31.06
C ARG A 244 -6.99 -14.30 31.16
N LEU A 245 -6.91 -15.38 30.38
CA LEU A 245 -5.73 -16.25 30.35
C LEU A 245 -4.48 -15.50 29.87
N ASN A 246 -4.61 -14.73 28.79
CA ASN A 246 -3.49 -13.96 28.24
C ASN A 246 -3.09 -12.83 29.19
N GLN A 247 -4.04 -12.17 29.85
CA GLN A 247 -3.74 -11.15 30.87
C GLN A 247 -2.99 -11.75 32.05
N ALA A 248 -3.44 -12.89 32.57
CA ALA A 248 -2.72 -13.59 33.65
C ALA A 248 -1.29 -13.98 33.24
N ARG A 249 -1.07 -14.29 31.96
CA ARG A 249 0.28 -14.51 31.41
C ARG A 249 1.09 -13.23 31.41
N LEU A 250 0.56 -12.12 30.90
CA LEU A 250 1.22 -10.81 30.91
C LEU A 250 1.59 -10.36 32.32
N ASP A 251 0.69 -10.54 33.28
CA ASP A 251 0.93 -10.19 34.68
C ASP A 251 2.09 -11.01 35.28
N ALA A 252 2.30 -12.24 34.79
CA ALA A 252 3.38 -13.12 35.25
C ALA A 252 4.71 -12.95 34.49
N SER A 253 4.67 -12.62 33.20
CA SER A 253 5.87 -12.51 32.35
C SER A 253 6.35 -11.07 32.09
N GLY A 254 5.52 -10.08 32.40
CA GLY A 254 5.72 -8.69 31.97
C GLY A 254 5.18 -8.41 30.56
N PRO A 255 5.38 -7.17 30.06
CA PRO A 255 4.90 -6.73 28.75
C PRO A 255 5.40 -7.63 27.61
N ASP A 256 4.48 -8.03 26.72
CA ASP A 256 4.77 -8.85 25.54
C ASP A 256 3.89 -8.37 24.37
N GLN A 257 4.50 -7.62 23.45
CA GLN A 257 3.79 -7.01 22.33
C GLN A 257 3.22 -8.04 21.34
N ALA A 258 3.82 -9.23 21.24
CA ALA A 258 3.30 -10.28 20.38
C ALA A 258 2.02 -10.87 20.98
N LEU A 259 1.99 -11.05 22.31
CA LEU A 259 0.81 -11.51 23.03
C LEU A 259 -0.29 -10.44 23.05
N GLU A 260 0.05 -9.19 23.37
CA GLU A 260 -0.89 -8.06 23.35
C GLU A 260 -1.50 -7.83 21.96
N GLY A 261 -0.67 -7.85 20.91
CA GLY A 261 -1.13 -7.75 19.53
C GLY A 261 -2.08 -8.88 19.15
N ARG A 262 -1.85 -10.10 19.66
CA ARG A 262 -2.74 -11.25 19.44
C ARG A 262 -4.08 -11.10 20.16
N ILE A 263 -4.09 -10.58 21.39
CA ILE A 263 -5.34 -10.27 22.12
C ILE A 263 -6.17 -9.28 21.30
N GLU A 264 -5.56 -8.19 20.85
CA GLU A 264 -6.27 -7.16 20.08
C GLU A 264 -6.74 -7.66 18.72
N SER A 265 -5.96 -8.50 18.02
CA SER A 265 -6.42 -9.12 16.77
C SER A 265 -7.70 -9.94 16.96
N PHE A 266 -7.84 -10.66 18.09
CA PHE A 266 -9.06 -11.41 18.39
C PHE A 266 -10.25 -10.50 18.73
N GLU A 267 -10.02 -9.45 19.50
CA GLU A 267 -11.06 -8.47 19.84
C GLU A 267 -11.53 -7.70 18.60
N LEU A 268 -10.62 -7.31 17.72
CA LEU A 268 -10.94 -6.71 16.42
C LEU A 268 -11.77 -7.67 15.56
N ALA A 269 -11.36 -8.93 15.45
CA ALA A 269 -12.11 -9.92 14.67
C ALA A 269 -13.55 -10.10 15.20
N PHE A 270 -13.75 -10.10 16.53
CA PHE A 270 -15.07 -10.16 17.14
C PHE A 270 -15.93 -8.92 16.81
N ARG A 271 -15.36 -7.71 16.86
CA ARG A 271 -16.10 -6.49 16.49
C ARG A 271 -16.45 -6.43 15.00
N MET A 272 -15.51 -6.85 14.15
CA MET A 272 -15.70 -6.90 12.70
C MET A 272 -16.88 -7.79 12.30
N GLN A 273 -17.19 -8.85 13.04
CA GLN A 273 -18.35 -9.72 12.75
C GLN A 273 -19.68 -8.96 12.67
N ALA A 274 -19.83 -7.87 13.44
CA ALA A 274 -21.04 -7.06 13.42
C ALA A 274 -21.00 -5.96 12.34
N ALA A 275 -19.84 -5.34 12.13
CA ALA A 275 -19.73 -4.14 11.30
C ALA A 275 -19.38 -4.42 9.82
N ALA A 276 -18.71 -5.54 9.53
CA ALA A 276 -18.27 -5.88 8.17
C ALA A 276 -19.40 -6.23 7.20
N PRO A 277 -20.49 -6.93 7.60
CA PRO A 277 -21.57 -7.25 6.66
C PRO A 277 -22.24 -6.00 6.07
N GLU A 278 -22.50 -4.97 6.89
CA GLU A 278 -23.04 -3.68 6.43
C GLU A 278 -22.14 -3.03 5.37
N LEU A 279 -20.82 -3.18 5.52
CA LEU A 279 -19.87 -2.56 4.61
C LEU A 279 -19.81 -3.27 3.25
N GLN A 280 -19.97 -4.59 3.25
CA GLN A 280 -19.92 -5.44 2.06
C GLN A 280 -21.26 -5.49 1.31
N ASP A 281 -22.34 -5.19 2.02
CA ASP A 281 -23.65 -4.99 1.43
C ASP A 281 -23.70 -3.65 0.69
N ILE A 282 -23.83 -3.74 -0.64
CA ILE A 282 -23.94 -2.59 -1.55
C ILE A 282 -25.38 -2.41 -2.04
N SER A 283 -26.35 -3.18 -1.55
CA SER A 283 -27.75 -3.11 -1.97
C SER A 283 -28.40 -1.75 -1.68
N GLY A 284 -27.87 -1.02 -0.69
CA GLY A 284 -28.29 0.35 -0.37
C GLY A 284 -27.67 1.44 -1.25
N GLU A 285 -26.76 1.11 -2.16
CA GLU A 285 -26.17 2.09 -3.09
C GLU A 285 -27.16 2.46 -4.20
N SER A 286 -27.15 3.73 -4.60
CA SER A 286 -28.06 4.19 -5.65
C SER A 286 -27.74 3.53 -6.99
N GLU A 287 -28.76 3.31 -7.80
CA GLU A 287 -28.63 2.86 -9.19
C GLU A 287 -27.67 3.73 -10.03
N ALA A 288 -27.64 5.04 -9.77
CA ALA A 288 -26.70 5.95 -10.40
C ALA A 288 -25.25 5.66 -9.98
N THR A 289 -25.01 5.40 -8.69
CA THR A 289 -23.70 5.02 -8.16
C THR A 289 -23.23 3.68 -8.76
N LEU A 290 -24.10 2.66 -8.74
CA LEU A 290 -23.78 1.34 -9.31
C LEU A 290 -23.39 1.45 -10.80
N ARG A 291 -24.14 2.26 -11.57
CA ARG A 291 -23.82 2.55 -12.98
C ARG A 291 -22.53 3.32 -13.17
N MET A 292 -22.27 4.32 -12.32
CA MET A 292 -21.04 5.11 -12.39
C MET A 292 -19.81 4.20 -12.25
N TYR A 293 -19.80 3.29 -11.28
CA TYR A 293 -18.75 2.29 -11.09
C TYR A 293 -18.78 1.14 -12.13
N GLY A 294 -19.76 1.10 -13.04
CA GLY A 294 -19.87 0.11 -14.10
C GLY A 294 -20.25 -1.29 -13.62
N LEU A 295 -21.08 -1.42 -12.59
CA LEU A 295 -21.47 -2.73 -12.04
C LEU A 295 -22.43 -3.51 -12.95
N GLU A 296 -23.07 -2.85 -13.91
CA GLU A 296 -23.95 -3.43 -14.91
C GLU A 296 -23.19 -4.19 -16.01
N ARG A 297 -21.97 -3.75 -16.33
CA ARG A 297 -21.16 -4.33 -17.40
C ARG A 297 -20.29 -5.48 -16.89
N PRO A 298 -20.28 -6.67 -17.51
CA PRO A 298 -19.48 -7.81 -17.05
C PRO A 298 -17.98 -7.51 -16.88
N GLU A 299 -17.41 -6.67 -17.75
CA GLU A 299 -15.98 -6.36 -17.78
C GLU A 299 -15.55 -5.51 -16.58
N THR A 300 -16.32 -4.48 -16.24
CA THR A 300 -16.00 -3.55 -15.14
C THR A 300 -16.56 -4.00 -13.79
N ARG A 301 -17.59 -4.86 -13.77
CA ARG A 301 -18.35 -5.22 -12.56
C ARG A 301 -17.46 -5.62 -11.38
N ASN A 302 -16.44 -6.44 -11.63
CA ASN A 302 -15.55 -6.89 -10.56
C ASN A 302 -14.72 -5.73 -9.99
N TYR A 303 -13.94 -5.04 -10.82
CA TYR A 303 -13.06 -3.97 -10.34
C TYR A 303 -13.86 -2.73 -9.84
N GLY A 304 -15.00 -2.45 -10.47
CA GLY A 304 -16.01 -1.49 -10.03
C GLY A 304 -16.48 -1.73 -8.60
N ARG A 305 -16.85 -2.99 -8.28
CA ARG A 305 -17.24 -3.36 -6.93
C ARG A 305 -16.09 -3.22 -5.94
N LEU A 306 -14.86 -3.55 -6.32
CA LEU A 306 -13.70 -3.38 -5.43
C LEU A 306 -13.41 -1.89 -5.15
N CYS A 307 -13.52 -1.02 -6.15
CA CYS A 307 -13.38 0.43 -5.97
C CYS A 307 -14.48 1.01 -5.07
N LEU A 308 -15.73 0.56 -5.27
CA LEU A 308 -16.86 0.94 -4.42
C LEU A 308 -16.66 0.50 -2.96
N LEU A 309 -16.19 -0.73 -2.73
CA LEU A 309 -15.82 -1.20 -1.40
C LEU A 309 -14.69 -0.35 -0.80
N ALA A 310 -13.67 0.01 -1.59
CA ALA A 310 -12.59 0.85 -1.12
C ALA A 310 -13.09 2.23 -0.64
N ARG A 311 -14.01 2.86 -1.39
CA ARG A 311 -14.67 4.10 -0.92
C ARG A 311 -15.39 3.88 0.41
N ARG A 312 -16.15 2.80 0.54
CA ARG A 312 -16.88 2.47 1.78
C ARG A 312 -15.94 2.23 2.97
N PHE A 313 -14.84 1.50 2.78
CA PHE A 313 -13.80 1.35 3.81
C PHE A 313 -13.16 2.70 4.20
N ALA A 314 -12.92 3.56 3.22
CA ALA A 314 -12.41 4.91 3.47
C ALA A 314 -13.39 5.75 4.31
N GLU A 315 -14.70 5.66 4.05
CA GLU A 315 -15.74 6.34 4.84
C GLU A 315 -15.78 5.83 6.29
N LYS A 316 -15.54 4.53 6.49
CA LYS A 316 -15.43 3.95 7.84
C LYS A 316 -14.05 4.14 8.46
N GLY A 317 -13.19 5.01 7.92
CA GLY A 317 -11.95 5.42 8.58
C GLY A 317 -10.79 4.42 8.47
N VAL A 318 -10.82 3.47 7.53
CA VAL A 318 -9.64 2.64 7.25
C VAL A 318 -8.51 3.50 6.68
N ARG A 319 -7.30 3.35 7.23
CA ARG A 319 -6.14 4.20 6.92
C ARG A 319 -5.46 3.85 5.61
N PHE A 320 -5.35 2.57 5.31
CA PHE A 320 -4.72 2.11 4.06
C PHE A 320 -5.56 1.02 3.41
N ILE A 321 -5.94 1.25 2.17
CA ILE A 321 -6.78 0.33 1.38
C ILE A 321 -6.08 0.06 0.07
N GLN A 322 -5.66 -1.18 -0.16
CA GLN A 322 -5.15 -1.60 -1.45
C GLN A 322 -6.26 -2.25 -2.27
N VAL A 323 -6.38 -1.84 -3.54
CA VAL A 323 -7.30 -2.41 -4.52
C VAL A 323 -6.48 -3.04 -5.63
N SER A 324 -6.31 -4.36 -5.57
CA SER A 324 -5.48 -5.08 -6.52
C SER A 324 -6.26 -5.46 -7.77
N HIS A 325 -5.79 -5.02 -8.93
CA HIS A 325 -6.13 -5.65 -10.19
C HIS A 325 -5.34 -6.97 -10.30
N SER A 326 -5.97 -8.01 -10.82
CA SER A 326 -5.32 -9.32 -11.01
C SER A 326 -4.02 -9.17 -11.81
N TYR A 327 -3.10 -10.14 -11.66
CA TYR A 327 -1.85 -10.18 -12.43
C TYR A 327 -2.16 -10.32 -13.93
N LYS A 328 -2.27 -9.17 -14.59
CA LYS A 328 -2.75 -9.06 -15.97
C LYS A 328 -1.95 -8.03 -16.77
N TRP A 329 -1.17 -7.14 -16.14
CA TRP A 329 -0.42 -6.08 -16.83
C TRP A 329 0.96 -6.51 -17.33
N ASP A 330 1.26 -7.82 -17.27
CA ASP A 330 2.51 -8.40 -17.72
C ASP A 330 2.52 -8.89 -19.18
N GLN A 331 2.30 -7.95 -20.11
CA GLN A 331 2.25 -8.26 -21.54
C GLN A 331 3.64 -8.34 -22.16
N HIS A 332 4.23 -9.53 -22.07
CA HIS A 332 5.33 -9.97 -22.94
C HIS A 332 4.89 -10.34 -24.37
N GLY A 333 3.58 -10.41 -24.60
CA GLY A 333 2.90 -10.67 -25.86
C GLY A 333 1.43 -10.24 -25.77
N GLY A 334 0.71 -10.14 -26.90
CA GLY A 334 -0.70 -9.74 -26.90
C GLY A 334 -0.96 -8.31 -26.45
N LEU A 335 0.04 -7.43 -26.47
CA LEU A 335 0.03 -6.10 -25.86
C LEU A 335 -1.26 -5.35 -26.16
N LYS A 336 -1.57 -5.13 -27.44
CA LYS A 336 -2.72 -4.31 -27.84
C LYS A 336 -4.04 -4.92 -27.34
N LYS A 337 -4.18 -6.23 -27.44
CA LYS A 337 -5.41 -6.96 -27.06
C LYS A 337 -5.59 -6.95 -25.55
N ASP A 338 -4.56 -7.35 -24.80
CA ASP A 338 -4.67 -7.62 -23.38
C ASP A 338 -4.56 -6.35 -22.53
N HIS A 339 -3.74 -5.35 -22.89
CA HIS A 339 -3.80 -4.04 -22.22
C HIS A 339 -5.16 -3.36 -22.45
N ALA A 340 -5.71 -3.41 -23.68
CA ALA A 340 -7.03 -2.84 -23.96
C ALA A 340 -8.12 -3.50 -23.10
N ARG A 341 -8.09 -4.84 -22.99
CA ARG A 341 -9.00 -5.56 -22.10
C ARG A 341 -8.84 -5.10 -20.65
N ASN A 342 -7.61 -5.05 -20.13
CA ASN A 342 -7.35 -4.65 -18.75
C ASN A 342 -7.82 -3.21 -18.46
N ALA A 343 -7.58 -2.28 -19.37
CA ALA A 343 -8.00 -0.91 -19.21
C ALA A 343 -9.52 -0.76 -19.22
N ILE A 344 -10.22 -1.51 -20.07
CA ILE A 344 -11.69 -1.58 -20.05
C ILE A 344 -12.20 -1.99 -18.67
N GLU A 345 -11.52 -2.93 -17.99
CA GLU A 345 -11.92 -3.39 -16.66
C GLU A 345 -11.76 -2.32 -15.58
N VAL A 346 -10.78 -1.42 -15.69
CA VAL A 346 -10.38 -0.51 -14.59
C VAL A 346 -10.66 0.98 -14.82
N ASP A 347 -10.68 1.46 -16.06
CA ASP A 347 -10.73 2.89 -16.39
C ASP A 347 -11.99 3.58 -15.84
N GLN A 348 -13.18 3.05 -16.15
CA GLN A 348 -14.45 3.57 -15.63
C GLN A 348 -14.54 3.46 -14.09
N PRO A 349 -14.25 2.31 -13.45
CA PRO A 349 -14.20 2.21 -11.98
C PRO A 349 -13.28 3.20 -11.27
N ILE A 350 -12.09 3.46 -11.82
CA ILE A 350 -11.13 4.38 -11.22
C ILE A 350 -11.64 5.83 -11.32
N ALA A 351 -12.15 6.22 -12.48
CA ALA A 351 -12.77 7.53 -12.66
C ALA A 351 -13.96 7.72 -11.71
N ALA A 352 -14.82 6.69 -11.60
CA ALA A 352 -15.95 6.68 -10.67
C ALA A 352 -15.52 6.86 -9.21
N LEU A 353 -14.43 6.20 -8.78
CA LEU A 353 -13.89 6.37 -7.44
C LEU A 353 -13.42 7.81 -7.18
N LEU A 354 -12.67 8.39 -8.12
CA LEU A 354 -12.20 9.78 -8.00
C LEU A 354 -13.37 10.76 -7.92
N ASP A 355 -14.41 10.57 -8.75
CA ASP A 355 -15.63 11.38 -8.73
C ASP A 355 -16.43 11.21 -7.44
N ASP A 356 -16.60 9.98 -6.95
CA ASP A 356 -17.38 9.69 -5.74
C ASP A 356 -16.69 10.25 -4.49
N LEU A 357 -15.35 10.13 -4.39
CA LEU A 357 -14.57 10.74 -3.31
C LEU A 357 -14.69 12.27 -3.34
N ASP A 358 -14.61 12.89 -4.53
CA ASP A 358 -14.70 14.33 -4.68
C ASP A 358 -16.10 14.86 -4.32
N ARG A 359 -17.16 14.23 -4.82
CA ARG A 359 -18.56 14.60 -4.50
C ARG A 359 -18.87 14.49 -3.01
N ARG A 360 -18.14 13.63 -2.28
CA ARG A 360 -18.27 13.45 -0.83
C ARG A 360 -17.34 14.35 -0.03
N GLY A 361 -16.51 15.17 -0.67
CA GLY A 361 -15.51 16.02 -0.01
C GLY A 361 -14.38 15.21 0.65
N MET A 362 -14.18 13.96 0.22
CA MET A 362 -13.18 13.04 0.76
C MET A 362 -11.88 13.00 -0.06
N LEU A 363 -11.88 13.50 -1.30
CA LEU A 363 -10.67 13.49 -2.12
C LEU A 363 -9.57 14.37 -1.50
N ASP A 364 -9.93 15.47 -0.86
CA ASP A 364 -8.96 16.36 -0.20
C ASP A 364 -8.21 15.67 0.96
N ASP A 365 -8.86 14.74 1.68
CA ASP A 365 -8.26 14.02 2.80
C ASP A 365 -7.92 12.54 2.51
N THR A 366 -8.04 12.12 1.24
CA THR A 366 -7.70 10.77 0.77
C THR A 366 -6.68 10.85 -0.35
N LEU A 367 -5.48 10.29 -0.12
CA LEU A 367 -4.49 10.13 -1.18
C LEU A 367 -4.83 8.89 -2.01
N VAL A 368 -5.22 9.08 -3.26
CA VAL A 368 -5.37 7.98 -4.23
C VAL A 368 -4.05 7.81 -4.96
N LEU A 369 -3.44 6.64 -4.85
CA LEU A 369 -2.22 6.25 -5.56
C LEU A 369 -2.56 5.22 -6.62
N TRP A 370 -2.01 5.36 -7.82
CA TRP A 370 -2.14 4.38 -8.90
C TRP A 370 -0.78 4.01 -9.46
N GLY A 371 -0.61 2.72 -9.76
CA GLY A 371 0.56 2.22 -10.48
C GLY A 371 0.85 0.75 -10.21
N GLY A 372 2.02 0.32 -10.66
CA GLY A 372 2.55 -1.03 -10.47
C GLY A 372 4.00 -1.02 -9.99
N GLU A 373 4.60 -2.20 -9.97
CA GLU A 373 5.95 -2.47 -9.47
C GLU A 373 7.09 -1.97 -10.37
N PHE A 374 6.78 -1.67 -11.63
CA PHE A 374 7.66 -1.04 -12.61
C PHE A 374 6.86 -0.66 -13.87
N GLY A 375 7.53 -0.13 -14.90
CA GLY A 375 6.94 0.08 -16.23
C GLY A 375 7.38 -0.97 -17.25
N ARG A 376 7.30 -0.60 -18.52
CA ARG A 376 7.62 -1.50 -19.63
C ARG A 376 8.60 -0.88 -20.60
N THR A 377 9.46 -1.71 -21.17
CA THR A 377 10.50 -1.24 -22.08
C THR A 377 9.87 -0.63 -23.33
N PRO A 378 10.44 0.47 -23.87
CA PRO A 378 9.99 1.01 -25.15
C PRO A 378 10.41 0.13 -26.33
N ALA A 379 11.32 -0.82 -26.12
CA ALA A 379 11.63 -1.88 -27.08
C ALA A 379 10.70 -3.08 -26.92
N GLY A 380 10.38 -3.73 -28.03
CA GLY A 380 9.49 -4.87 -28.05
C GLY A 380 10.17 -6.16 -27.59
N GLN A 381 9.36 -7.11 -27.12
CA GLN A 381 9.67 -8.53 -27.23
C GLN A 381 8.89 -9.08 -28.42
N GLY A 382 9.58 -9.27 -29.55
CA GLY A 382 8.90 -9.37 -30.83
C GLY A 382 8.18 -8.06 -31.18
N ARG A 383 6.99 -8.17 -31.77
CA ARG A 383 6.20 -7.04 -32.29
C ARG A 383 4.91 -6.75 -31.53
N ASP A 384 4.64 -7.47 -30.45
CA ASP A 384 3.34 -7.41 -29.75
C ASP A 384 3.47 -7.56 -28.23
N GLY A 385 4.59 -7.13 -27.66
CA GLY A 385 4.88 -7.27 -26.23
C GLY A 385 6.04 -6.40 -25.79
N ARG A 386 6.15 -6.15 -24.48
CA ARG A 386 7.23 -5.35 -23.87
C ARG A 386 7.81 -6.05 -22.65
N ASP A 387 9.12 -5.96 -22.45
CA ASP A 387 9.81 -6.51 -21.26
C ASP A 387 9.70 -5.57 -20.05
N HIS A 388 10.04 -6.10 -18.87
CA HIS A 388 10.06 -5.35 -17.59
C HIS A 388 11.02 -4.17 -17.61
N HIS A 389 10.64 -3.08 -16.94
CA HIS A 389 11.45 -1.87 -16.98
C HIS A 389 11.47 -1.09 -15.66
N PRO A 390 12.47 -1.35 -14.78
CA PRO A 390 12.55 -0.69 -13.49
C PRO A 390 13.19 0.71 -13.54
N HIS A 391 13.73 1.15 -14.68
CA HIS A 391 14.59 2.34 -14.74
C HIS A 391 13.85 3.67 -14.93
N ALA A 392 12.63 3.62 -15.43
CA ALA A 392 11.75 4.77 -15.64
C ALA A 392 10.33 4.28 -15.88
N PHE A 393 9.35 4.78 -15.14
CA PHE A 393 7.94 4.45 -15.35
C PHE A 393 7.02 5.49 -14.72
N THR A 394 5.73 5.36 -15.02
CA THR A 394 4.71 6.27 -14.55
C THR A 394 3.88 5.69 -13.40
N MET A 395 3.74 6.48 -12.35
CA MET A 395 2.67 6.37 -11.36
C MET A 395 1.91 7.70 -11.33
N TRP A 396 0.73 7.75 -10.73
CA TRP A 396 0.09 9.02 -10.43
C TRP A 396 -0.57 9.02 -9.06
N MET A 397 -0.72 10.23 -8.52
CA MET A 397 -1.45 10.50 -7.29
C MET A 397 -2.62 11.45 -7.55
N ALA A 398 -3.66 11.39 -6.72
CA ALA A 398 -4.74 12.36 -6.71
C ALA A 398 -5.23 12.58 -5.27
N GLY A 399 -5.62 13.81 -4.95
CA GLY A 399 -6.11 14.16 -3.61
C GLY A 399 -5.02 14.16 -2.53
N GLY A 400 -5.43 14.28 -1.26
CA GLY A 400 -4.50 14.18 -0.12
C GLY A 400 -3.36 15.20 -0.08
N GLY A 401 -3.55 16.37 -0.72
CA GLY A 401 -2.62 17.51 -0.71
C GLY A 401 -1.45 17.45 -1.68
N VAL A 402 -1.51 16.61 -2.72
CA VAL A 402 -0.58 16.70 -3.87
C VAL A 402 -0.99 17.83 -4.82
N LYS A 403 -0.05 18.35 -5.60
CA LYS A 403 -0.33 19.32 -6.67
C LYS A 403 -1.23 18.68 -7.72
N THR A 404 -2.24 19.40 -8.16
CA THR A 404 -3.22 18.92 -9.13
C THR A 404 -2.89 19.41 -10.54
N GLY A 405 -3.22 18.62 -11.56
CA GLY A 405 -2.90 18.95 -12.94
C GLY A 405 -1.39 19.09 -13.20
N PHE A 406 -0.58 18.32 -12.48
CA PHE A 406 0.87 18.49 -12.42
C PHE A 406 1.58 17.23 -12.91
N SER A 407 2.70 17.40 -13.61
CA SER A 407 3.60 16.31 -14.00
C SER A 407 4.98 16.55 -13.41
N PHE A 408 5.53 15.53 -12.77
CA PHE A 408 6.84 15.55 -12.13
C PHE A 408 7.70 14.39 -12.65
N GLY A 409 8.99 14.66 -12.82
CA GLY A 409 9.89 13.71 -13.48
C GLY A 409 9.80 13.78 -15.00
N GLU A 410 10.93 13.60 -15.66
CA GLU A 410 11.00 13.43 -17.12
C GLU A 410 11.80 12.19 -17.47
N THR A 411 11.29 11.43 -18.42
CA THR A 411 12.01 10.33 -19.07
C THR A 411 12.56 10.79 -20.42
N ASP A 412 13.56 10.09 -20.94
CA ASP A 412 14.13 10.38 -22.25
C ASP A 412 13.09 10.31 -23.38
N GLU A 413 13.53 10.66 -24.58
CA GLU A 413 12.73 10.73 -25.80
C GLU A 413 11.99 9.44 -26.16
N TYR A 414 12.45 8.29 -25.66
CA TYR A 414 11.87 6.98 -25.89
C TYR A 414 11.18 6.42 -24.64
N GLY A 415 11.29 7.07 -23.48
CA GLY A 415 10.76 6.59 -22.20
C GLY A 415 11.63 5.54 -21.52
N TYR A 416 12.92 5.42 -21.85
CA TYR A 416 13.79 4.38 -21.29
C TYR A 416 14.45 4.79 -19.97
N TYR A 417 15.01 5.99 -19.88
CA TYR A 417 15.70 6.46 -18.67
C TYR A 417 15.03 7.70 -18.11
N GLY A 418 14.95 7.80 -16.77
CA GLY A 418 14.65 9.06 -16.11
C GLY A 418 15.82 10.03 -16.32
N VAL A 419 15.56 11.18 -16.93
CA VAL A 419 16.56 12.22 -17.24
C VAL A 419 16.47 13.42 -16.31
N ARG A 420 15.31 13.65 -15.67
CA ARG A 420 15.12 14.73 -14.70
C ARG A 420 14.18 14.29 -13.58
N ASP A 421 14.43 14.82 -12.37
CA ASP A 421 13.52 14.71 -11.22
C ASP A 421 13.03 13.28 -10.93
N LYS A 422 13.99 12.34 -10.94
CA LYS A 422 13.74 10.91 -10.68
C LYS A 422 13.26 10.69 -9.24
N LEU A 423 12.34 9.75 -9.08
CA LEU A 423 11.86 9.31 -7.77
C LEU A 423 12.04 7.80 -7.61
N HIS A 424 12.73 7.40 -6.54
CA HIS A 424 12.78 6.00 -6.14
C HIS A 424 11.52 5.62 -5.35
N PHE A 425 11.21 4.32 -5.22
CA PHE A 425 10.14 3.86 -4.33
C PHE A 425 10.32 4.35 -2.89
N HIS A 426 11.56 4.52 -2.41
CA HIS A 426 11.81 5.08 -1.09
C HIS A 426 11.38 6.54 -0.96
N ASP A 427 11.53 7.34 -2.01
CA ASP A 427 11.10 8.75 -2.03
C ASP A 427 9.57 8.83 -2.08
N LEU A 428 8.94 7.93 -2.85
CA LEU A 428 7.50 7.74 -2.86
C LEU A 428 6.98 7.41 -1.45
N HIS A 429 7.57 6.44 -0.76
CA HIS A 429 7.19 6.07 0.61
C HIS A 429 7.36 7.23 1.59
N ALA A 430 8.51 7.91 1.56
CA ALA A 430 8.76 9.08 2.41
C ALA A 430 7.71 10.17 2.18
N THR A 431 7.33 10.39 0.92
CA THR A 431 6.34 11.40 0.54
C THR A 431 4.92 11.02 0.99
N ILE A 432 4.49 9.77 0.80
CA ILE A 432 3.18 9.29 1.27
C ILE A 432 3.07 9.43 2.80
N LEU A 433 4.09 8.99 3.53
CA LEU A 433 4.12 9.12 4.99
C LEU A 433 4.10 10.60 5.42
N HIS A 434 4.82 11.45 4.70
CA HIS A 434 4.79 12.89 4.96
C HIS A 434 3.39 13.49 4.76
N LEU A 435 2.69 13.15 3.68
CA LEU A 435 1.32 13.61 3.46
C LEU A 435 0.37 13.18 4.58
N LEU A 436 0.61 12.03 5.21
CA LEU A 436 -0.13 11.53 6.38
C LEU A 436 0.33 12.14 7.72
N GLY A 437 1.23 13.12 7.70
CA GLY A 437 1.74 13.78 8.90
C GLY A 437 2.82 12.99 9.65
N LEU A 438 3.43 11.97 9.01
CA LEU A 438 4.47 11.13 9.60
C LEU A 438 5.85 11.49 9.04
N ASP A 439 6.75 11.87 9.94
CA ASP A 439 8.19 11.84 9.66
C ASP A 439 8.68 10.38 9.59
N HIS A 440 8.96 9.90 8.37
CA HIS A 440 9.43 8.54 8.14
C HIS A 440 10.78 8.23 8.83
N LYS A 441 11.60 9.25 9.12
CA LYS A 441 12.88 9.11 9.83
C LYS A 441 12.70 8.78 11.30
N ARG A 442 11.53 9.10 11.86
CA ARG A 442 11.14 8.83 13.26
C ARG A 442 10.31 7.56 13.42
N LEU A 443 9.90 6.91 12.34
CA LEU A 443 9.22 5.62 12.39
C LEU A 443 10.25 4.51 12.58
N THR A 444 10.58 4.25 13.84
CA THR A 444 11.57 3.24 14.25
C THR A 444 10.96 2.19 15.17
N TYR A 445 11.40 0.94 15.03
CA TYR A 445 10.97 -0.16 15.90
C TYR A 445 12.16 -1.01 16.35
N ARG A 446 12.26 -1.30 17.65
CA ARG A 446 13.33 -2.14 18.21
C ARG A 446 13.05 -3.59 17.89
N HIS A 447 13.92 -4.21 17.10
CA HIS A 447 13.82 -5.62 16.74
C HIS A 447 15.22 -6.24 16.68
N ALA A 448 15.37 -7.50 17.09
CA ALA A 448 16.64 -8.23 17.05
C ALA A 448 17.87 -7.43 17.58
N GLY A 449 17.67 -6.67 18.66
CA GLY A 449 18.73 -5.88 19.30
C GLY A 449 19.11 -4.56 18.63
N ARG A 450 18.40 -4.10 17.59
CA ARG A 450 18.64 -2.78 16.95
C ARG A 450 17.36 -2.02 16.66
N ASP A 451 17.45 -0.69 16.56
CA ASP A 451 16.35 0.14 16.08
C ASP A 451 16.30 0.10 14.56
N PHE A 452 15.20 -0.43 14.03
CA PHE A 452 14.93 -0.45 12.59
C PHE A 452 14.10 0.76 12.22
N ARG A 453 14.64 1.66 11.39
CA ARG A 453 13.80 2.59 10.63
C ARG A 453 12.96 1.79 9.63
N LEU A 454 11.64 1.97 9.65
CA LEU A 454 10.72 1.15 8.86
C LEU A 454 10.91 1.33 7.35
N THR A 455 11.28 2.53 6.91
CA THR A 455 11.63 2.88 5.52
C THR A 455 13.10 2.62 5.15
N ASP A 456 13.88 1.99 6.04
CA ASP A 456 15.33 1.81 5.94
C ASP A 456 16.12 3.11 5.72
N VAL A 457 17.43 3.08 5.52
CA VAL A 457 18.32 4.26 5.40
C VAL A 457 18.10 5.17 4.16
N HIS A 458 17.03 4.94 3.39
CA HIS A 458 16.70 5.68 2.17
C HIS A 458 15.49 6.60 2.31
N GLY A 459 15.17 7.31 1.21
CA GLY A 459 13.97 8.10 1.01
C GLY A 459 14.15 9.57 1.39
N GLU A 460 13.84 10.44 0.44
CA GLU A 460 13.68 11.88 0.65
C GLU A 460 12.28 12.32 0.23
N VAL A 461 11.70 13.25 0.98
CA VAL A 461 10.35 13.75 0.70
C VAL A 461 10.37 14.60 -0.57
N ALA A 462 9.56 14.23 -1.56
CA ALA A 462 9.38 14.96 -2.81
C ALA A 462 8.55 16.23 -2.60
N LYS A 463 9.12 17.25 -1.94
CA LYS A 463 8.43 18.51 -1.61
C LYS A 463 7.86 19.22 -2.84
N ALA A 464 8.47 19.00 -4.01
CA ALA A 464 8.05 19.62 -5.27
C ALA A 464 6.63 19.21 -5.72
N ILE A 465 6.12 18.05 -5.27
CA ILE A 465 4.78 17.56 -5.65
C ILE A 465 3.70 17.85 -4.59
N ILE A 466 4.05 18.48 -3.47
CA ILE A 466 3.12 18.83 -2.38
C ILE A 466 2.55 20.24 -2.61
N ALA A 467 1.25 20.42 -2.36
CA ALA A 467 0.52 21.68 -2.57
C ALA A 467 0.61 22.69 -1.41
#